data_AF-A0A3R8QM10-F1
#
_entry.id   AF-A0A3R8QM10-F1
#
_cell.length_a   1.000
_cell.length_b   1.000
_cell.length_c   1.000
_cell.angle_alpha   90.00
_cell.angle_beta   90.00
_cell.angle_gamma   90.00
#
_symmetry.space_group_name_H-M   'P 1'
#
loop_
_entity.id
_entity.type
_entity.pdbx_description
1 polymer ?
#
loop_
_entity_poly.entity_id
_entity_poly.type
_entity_poly.pdbx_seq_one_letter_code
_entity_poly.pdbx_strand_id
1 'polypeptide(L)'
;MTTATVKDLYPTRGATEVTVPRQDPVVWGSPSTPGPIAAGDLQAFERDGFLSVDQMIGSDEVEIYRQELDRLVTDPAIRFDERSIVEPKSQEIRSVFEVHRISEVFAALVRDERVVGRARQILGSDVYVHQSRINVKPGFGASGFYWHSDFETWHAEDGLPNMRTVSVSIALTENHDTNGGLMIMPGSHRTFLGCAGETPKDNYKKSLQMQDAGTPSDAALTELAGEHGIKLFTGRPGSATWFDCNCMHGSGDNITPFPRSNVFIVFNSVENTAVEPFAAPVRRPEFIGARDFTPVR
;
A
#
# COMPACT_ATOMS: atom_id res chain seq x y z
N MET A 1 9.61 22.30 -24.96
CA MET A 1 8.89 21.04 -25.22
C MET A 1 7.53 21.17 -24.58
N THR A 2 6.46 21.12 -25.37
CA THR A 2 5.08 21.11 -24.85
C THR A 2 4.87 19.78 -24.12
N THR A 3 4.90 19.81 -22.79
CA THR A 3 4.44 18.69 -21.96
C THR A 3 2.99 18.41 -22.35
N ALA A 4 2.74 17.23 -22.92
CA ALA A 4 1.37 16.78 -23.16
C ALA A 4 0.66 16.77 -21.79
N THR A 5 -0.39 17.57 -21.65
CA THR A 5 -1.18 17.61 -20.42
C THR A 5 -1.91 16.27 -20.30
N VAL A 6 -1.46 15.41 -19.39
CA VAL A 6 -2.18 14.18 -19.06
C VAL A 6 -3.54 14.57 -18.53
N LYS A 7 -4.60 13.99 -19.08
CA LYS A 7 -5.97 14.24 -18.62
C LYS A 7 -6.13 13.65 -17.22
N ASP A 8 -6.56 14.46 -16.27
CA ASP A 8 -6.97 14.00 -14.95
C ASP A 8 -8.31 13.24 -15.05
N LEU A 9 -8.29 11.96 -14.71
CA LEU A 9 -9.47 11.09 -14.67
C LEU A 9 -10.06 10.96 -13.25
N TYR A 10 -9.32 11.39 -12.23
CA TYR A 10 -9.57 11.13 -10.81
C TYR A 10 -9.35 12.39 -9.96
N PRO A 11 -10.12 13.47 -10.22
CA PRO A 11 -9.94 14.75 -9.54
C PRO A 11 -10.11 14.62 -8.02
N THR A 12 -9.20 15.22 -7.25
CA THR A 12 -9.21 15.18 -5.79
C THR A 12 -8.59 16.45 -5.19
N ARG A 13 -8.68 16.61 -3.86
CA ARG A 13 -8.14 17.75 -3.08
C ARG A 13 -8.72 19.10 -3.49
N GLY A 14 -9.98 19.07 -3.94
CA GLY A 14 -10.79 20.25 -4.23
C GLY A 14 -11.47 20.84 -3.00
N ALA A 15 -12.42 21.74 -3.24
CA ALA A 15 -13.22 22.35 -2.17
C ALA A 15 -14.17 21.36 -1.47
N THR A 16 -14.60 20.32 -2.18
CA THR A 16 -15.53 19.29 -1.68
C THR A 16 -15.07 17.91 -2.13
N GLU A 17 -15.52 16.89 -1.42
CA GLU A 17 -15.34 15.51 -1.86
C GLU A 17 -16.07 15.26 -3.18
N VAL A 18 -15.53 14.37 -3.99
CA VAL A 18 -16.11 13.96 -5.26
C VAL A 18 -16.03 12.45 -5.40
N THR A 19 -17.06 11.87 -6.00
CA THR A 19 -17.12 10.43 -6.28
C THR A 19 -17.11 10.21 -7.77
N VAL A 20 -16.20 9.36 -8.26
CA VAL A 20 -16.03 9.06 -9.69
C VAL A 20 -16.01 7.55 -9.88
N PRO A 21 -16.83 6.97 -10.79
CA PRO A 21 -16.70 5.56 -11.13
C PRO A 21 -15.30 5.26 -11.69
N ARG A 22 -14.73 4.11 -11.32
CA ARG A 22 -13.44 3.66 -11.86
C ARG A 22 -13.46 3.67 -13.40
N GLN A 23 -12.41 4.24 -14.01
CA GLN A 23 -12.25 4.32 -15.47
C GLN A 23 -11.20 3.34 -16.02
N ASP A 24 -10.52 2.61 -15.14
CA ASP A 24 -9.47 1.63 -15.47
C ASP A 24 -9.92 0.18 -15.21
N PRO A 25 -9.35 -0.82 -15.91
CA PRO A 25 -9.47 -2.22 -15.51
C PRO A 25 -9.00 -2.47 -14.07
N VAL A 26 -9.56 -3.47 -13.38
CA VAL A 26 -9.03 -3.94 -12.10
C VAL A 26 -7.92 -4.95 -12.35
N VAL A 27 -8.22 -6.00 -13.13
CA VAL A 27 -7.21 -6.91 -13.69
C VAL A 27 -6.88 -6.48 -15.12
N TRP A 28 -5.65 -6.03 -15.32
CA TRP A 28 -5.12 -5.58 -16.61
C TRP A 28 -4.56 -6.75 -17.45
N GLY A 29 -4.19 -7.86 -16.80
CA GLY A 29 -3.85 -9.10 -17.48
C GLY A 29 -5.03 -9.70 -18.23
N SER A 30 -4.77 -10.35 -19.36
CA SER A 30 -5.76 -11.18 -20.04
C SER A 30 -6.11 -12.43 -19.19
N PRO A 31 -7.28 -13.07 -19.38
CA PRO A 31 -7.58 -14.35 -18.74
C PRO A 31 -6.58 -15.47 -19.07
N SER A 32 -5.85 -15.34 -20.18
CA SER A 32 -4.78 -16.25 -20.60
C SER A 32 -3.40 -15.86 -20.09
N THR A 33 -3.26 -14.74 -19.36
CA THR A 33 -1.96 -14.28 -18.86
C THR A 33 -1.43 -15.33 -17.87
N PRO A 34 -0.30 -15.98 -18.18
CA PRO A 34 0.27 -16.98 -17.29
C PRO A 34 0.70 -16.30 -16.00
N GLY A 35 0.51 -16.99 -14.88
CA GLY A 35 0.98 -16.48 -13.60
C GLY A 35 0.53 -17.33 -12.42
N PRO A 36 1.01 -16.99 -11.22
CA PRO A 36 0.82 -17.78 -10.01
C PRO A 36 -0.59 -17.67 -9.37
N ILE A 37 -1.46 -16.80 -9.86
CA ILE A 37 -2.85 -16.64 -9.39
C ILE A 37 -3.77 -17.51 -10.26
N ALA A 38 -4.60 -18.33 -9.62
CA ALA A 38 -5.60 -19.12 -10.31
C ALA A 38 -6.70 -18.22 -10.92
N ALA A 39 -7.32 -18.67 -12.01
CA ALA A 39 -8.34 -17.88 -12.71
C ALA A 39 -9.53 -17.49 -11.81
N GLY A 40 -9.96 -18.38 -10.91
CA GLY A 40 -11.02 -18.08 -9.93
C GLY A 40 -10.63 -17.00 -8.93
N ASP A 41 -9.38 -17.02 -8.48
CA ASP A 41 -8.84 -16.02 -7.55
C ASP A 41 -8.67 -14.65 -8.22
N LEU A 42 -8.30 -14.61 -9.51
CA LEU A 42 -8.30 -13.38 -10.30
C LEU A 42 -9.71 -12.79 -10.45
N GLN A 43 -10.73 -13.62 -10.66
CA GLN A 43 -12.13 -13.17 -10.71
C GLN A 43 -12.60 -12.64 -9.35
N ALA A 44 -12.16 -13.26 -8.25
CA ALA A 44 -12.43 -12.75 -6.91
C ALA A 44 -11.73 -11.41 -6.68
N PHE A 45 -10.46 -11.27 -7.07
CA PHE A 45 -9.72 -10.01 -7.00
C PHE A 45 -10.38 -8.91 -7.83
N GLU A 46 -10.78 -9.20 -9.06
CA GLU A 46 -11.53 -8.28 -9.93
C GLU A 46 -12.81 -7.79 -9.23
N ARG A 47 -13.59 -8.70 -8.64
CA ARG A 47 -14.86 -8.38 -7.97
C ARG A 47 -14.68 -7.62 -6.66
N ASP A 48 -13.81 -8.11 -5.78
CA ASP A 48 -13.71 -7.70 -4.37
C ASP A 48 -12.57 -6.71 -4.11
N GLY A 49 -11.61 -6.60 -5.03
CA GLY A 49 -10.46 -5.71 -4.95
C GLY A 49 -9.27 -6.26 -4.18
N PHE A 50 -9.36 -7.49 -3.66
CA PHE A 50 -8.29 -8.11 -2.90
C PHE A 50 -8.23 -9.63 -3.09
N LEU A 51 -7.08 -10.20 -2.71
CA LEU A 51 -6.83 -11.63 -2.66
C LEU A 51 -6.01 -11.98 -1.42
N SER A 52 -6.52 -12.91 -0.61
CA SER A 52 -5.77 -13.49 0.51
C SER A 52 -4.99 -14.72 0.05
N VAL A 53 -3.76 -14.86 0.54
CA VAL A 53 -2.92 -16.03 0.32
C VAL A 53 -2.45 -16.52 1.68
N ASP A 54 -2.86 -17.73 2.07
CA ASP A 54 -2.60 -18.27 3.42
C ASP A 54 -1.12 -18.42 3.73
N GLN A 55 -0.32 -18.75 2.71
CA GLN A 55 1.12 -18.96 2.84
C GLN A 55 1.83 -18.50 1.56
N MET A 56 2.24 -17.23 1.54
CA MET A 56 3.08 -16.67 0.47
C MET A 56 4.54 -17.11 0.62
N ILE A 57 5.01 -17.10 1.87
CA ILE A 57 6.37 -17.49 2.26
C ILE A 57 6.29 -18.57 3.36
N GLY A 58 7.25 -19.49 3.37
CA GLY A 58 7.37 -20.56 4.35
C GLY A 58 7.69 -20.07 5.76
N SER A 59 7.39 -20.88 6.78
CA SER A 59 7.69 -20.55 8.18
C SER A 59 9.19 -20.41 8.45
N ASP A 60 10.00 -21.17 7.72
CA ASP A 60 11.47 -21.08 7.67
C ASP A 60 11.93 -19.76 7.04
N GLU A 61 11.29 -19.33 5.95
CA GLU A 61 11.57 -18.06 5.30
C GLU A 61 11.15 -16.85 6.16
N VAL A 62 10.01 -16.96 6.86
CA VAL A 62 9.52 -15.92 7.77
C VAL A 62 10.58 -15.53 8.78
N GLU A 63 11.29 -16.50 9.35
CA GLU A 63 12.31 -16.23 10.36
C GLU A 63 13.49 -15.41 9.79
N ILE A 64 13.86 -15.64 8.53
CA ILE A 64 14.88 -14.84 7.83
C ILE A 64 14.44 -13.37 7.74
N TYR A 65 13.19 -13.13 7.34
CA TYR A 65 12.65 -11.77 7.22
C TYR A 65 12.44 -11.09 8.58
N ARG A 66 12.12 -11.85 9.62
CA ARG A 66 12.01 -11.33 11.00
C ARG A 66 13.36 -10.90 11.53
N GLN A 67 14.40 -11.72 11.35
CA GLN A 67 15.76 -11.36 11.76
C GLN A 67 16.27 -10.13 11.03
N GLU A 68 15.96 -9.99 9.74
CA GLU A 68 16.31 -8.79 8.99
C GLU A 68 15.52 -7.57 9.45
N LEU A 69 14.22 -7.71 9.75
CA LEU A 69 13.43 -6.64 10.35
C LEU A 69 14.06 -6.20 11.67
N ASP A 70 14.37 -7.14 12.57
CA ASP A 70 14.98 -6.86 13.87
C ASP A 70 16.33 -6.15 13.72
N ARG A 71 17.15 -6.58 12.76
CA ARG A 71 18.41 -5.90 12.41
C ARG A 71 18.17 -4.45 11.97
N LEU A 72 17.23 -4.21 11.05
CA LEU A 72 16.93 -2.87 10.53
C LEU A 72 16.39 -1.94 11.63
N VAL A 73 15.49 -2.41 12.49
CA VAL A 73 14.84 -1.55 13.50
C VAL A 73 15.72 -1.27 14.72
N THR A 74 16.77 -2.06 14.92
CA THR A 74 17.76 -1.86 15.99
C THR A 74 19.01 -1.11 15.54
N ASP A 75 19.24 -0.99 14.23
CA ASP A 75 20.38 -0.27 13.65
C ASP A 75 20.26 1.26 13.86
N PRO A 76 21.19 1.89 14.61
CA PRO A 76 21.19 3.34 14.79
C PRO A 76 21.28 4.11 13.47
N ALA A 77 22.00 3.60 12.47
CA ALA A 77 22.12 4.25 11.18
C ALA A 77 20.76 4.34 10.46
N ILE A 78 19.97 3.26 10.52
CA ILE A 78 18.61 3.25 9.97
C ILE A 78 17.71 4.21 10.74
N ARG A 79 17.82 4.29 12.07
CA ARG A 79 17.01 5.21 12.87
C ARG A 79 17.19 6.69 12.48
N PHE A 80 18.40 7.07 12.08
CA PHE A 80 18.73 8.43 11.64
C PHE A 80 18.58 8.65 10.12
N ASP A 81 18.23 7.61 9.36
CA ASP A 81 17.96 7.72 7.92
C ASP A 81 16.59 8.38 7.69
N GLU A 82 16.49 9.23 6.67
CA GLU A 82 15.23 9.92 6.30
C GLU A 82 14.11 8.97 5.86
N ARG A 83 14.47 7.75 5.47
CA ARG A 83 13.53 6.66 5.14
C ARG A 83 12.84 6.08 6.37
N SER A 84 13.26 6.45 7.58
CA SER A 84 12.69 5.91 8.81
C SER A 84 11.67 6.85 9.42
N ILE A 85 10.53 6.28 9.82
CA ILE A 85 9.53 6.96 10.64
C ILE A 85 9.71 6.48 12.07
N VAL A 86 10.10 7.40 12.95
CA VAL A 86 10.34 7.15 14.37
C VAL A 86 9.16 7.70 15.18
N GLU A 87 8.69 6.93 16.14
CA GLU A 87 7.64 7.39 17.05
C GLU A 87 8.22 8.43 18.02
N PRO A 88 7.61 9.65 18.12
CA PRO A 88 8.22 10.74 18.87
C PRO A 88 8.47 10.46 20.36
N LYS A 89 7.65 9.64 21.03
CA LYS A 89 7.76 9.42 22.48
C LYS A 89 8.75 8.32 22.84
N SER A 90 8.64 7.16 22.22
CA SER A 90 9.47 5.97 22.46
C SER A 90 10.80 6.00 21.74
N GLN A 91 10.92 6.81 20.68
CA GLN A 91 12.07 6.83 19.77
C GLN A 91 12.30 5.48 19.04
N GLU A 92 11.27 4.63 18.98
CA GLU A 92 11.27 3.38 18.24
C GLU A 92 10.87 3.60 16.77
N ILE A 93 11.45 2.79 15.88
CA ILE A 93 11.11 2.79 14.46
C ILE A 93 9.72 2.16 14.27
N ARG A 94 8.84 2.89 13.60
CA ARG A 94 7.47 2.47 13.22
C ARG A 94 7.40 1.97 11.80
N SER A 95 8.18 2.58 10.91
CA SER A 95 8.26 2.19 9.52
C SER A 95 9.64 2.50 8.96
N VAL A 96 10.10 1.68 8.02
CA VAL A 96 11.31 1.97 7.21
C VAL A 96 10.91 1.83 5.74
N PHE A 97 11.17 2.85 4.95
CA PHE A 97 10.91 2.89 3.50
C PHE A 97 12.09 2.37 2.68
N GLU A 98 11.84 2.11 1.39
CA GLU A 98 12.82 1.57 0.43
C GLU A 98 13.56 0.32 0.95
N VAL A 99 12.92 -0.51 1.78
CA VAL A 99 13.52 -1.77 2.28
C VAL A 99 14.05 -2.65 1.15
N HIS A 100 13.45 -2.61 -0.03
CA HIS A 100 13.93 -3.30 -1.23
C HIS A 100 15.27 -2.78 -1.79
N ARG A 101 15.74 -1.59 -1.38
CA ARG A 101 17.02 -0.99 -1.80
C ARG A 101 18.08 -1.05 -0.71
N ILE A 102 17.66 -0.98 0.56
CA ILE A 102 18.58 -0.96 1.71
C ILE A 102 18.82 -2.36 2.31
N SER A 103 18.07 -3.37 1.87
CA SER A 103 18.20 -4.76 2.34
C SER A 103 18.14 -5.73 1.17
N GLU A 104 19.20 -6.52 0.98
CA GLU A 104 19.25 -7.57 -0.04
C GLU A 104 18.24 -8.70 0.26
N VAL A 105 17.92 -8.94 1.53
CA VAL A 105 16.92 -9.93 1.95
C VAL A 105 15.53 -9.52 1.44
N PHE A 106 15.14 -8.26 1.64
CA PHE A 106 13.86 -7.76 1.11
C PHE A 106 13.90 -7.53 -0.41
N ALA A 107 15.04 -7.18 -0.99
CA ALA A 107 15.21 -7.13 -2.45
C ALA A 107 15.00 -8.50 -3.11
N ALA A 108 15.50 -9.57 -2.49
CA ALA A 108 15.26 -10.95 -2.94
C ALA A 108 13.78 -11.32 -2.88
N LEU A 109 13.07 -10.95 -1.79
CA LEU A 109 11.62 -11.18 -1.68
C LEU A 109 10.83 -10.45 -2.78
N VAL A 110 11.19 -9.21 -3.09
CA VAL A 110 10.55 -8.43 -4.16
C VAL A 110 10.72 -9.10 -5.52
N ARG A 111 11.89 -9.68 -5.80
CA ARG A 111 12.20 -10.37 -7.07
C ARG A 111 11.66 -11.80 -7.15
N ASP A 112 11.22 -12.37 -6.03
CA ASP A 112 10.68 -13.73 -6.00
C ASP A 112 9.44 -13.82 -6.91
N GLU A 113 9.41 -14.82 -7.80
CA GLU A 113 8.33 -15.00 -8.77
C GLU A 113 6.97 -15.31 -8.13
N ARG A 114 6.95 -15.83 -6.89
CA ARG A 114 5.73 -15.93 -6.09
C ARG A 114 5.17 -14.53 -5.79
N VAL A 115 6.01 -13.51 -5.67
CA VAL A 115 5.61 -12.13 -5.39
C VAL A 115 5.46 -11.33 -6.68
N VAL A 116 6.55 -11.07 -7.41
CA VAL A 116 6.51 -10.22 -8.62
C VAL A 116 5.65 -10.82 -9.74
N GLY A 117 5.60 -12.15 -9.85
CA GLY A 117 4.74 -12.83 -10.83
C GLY A 117 3.25 -12.53 -10.63
N ARG A 118 2.79 -12.39 -9.38
CA ARG A 118 1.41 -11.98 -9.05
C ARG A 118 1.13 -10.55 -9.49
N ALA A 119 2.06 -9.63 -9.19
CA ALA A 119 1.94 -8.24 -9.60
C ALA A 119 1.87 -8.11 -11.14
N ARG A 120 2.77 -8.78 -11.87
CA ARG A 120 2.75 -8.79 -13.34
C ARG A 120 1.48 -9.40 -13.92
N GLN A 121 0.97 -10.46 -13.30
CA GLN A 121 -0.27 -11.09 -13.75
C GLN A 121 -1.48 -10.16 -13.56
N ILE A 122 -1.59 -9.47 -12.42
CA ILE A 122 -2.67 -8.51 -12.15
C ILE A 122 -2.54 -7.28 -13.06
N LEU A 123 -1.34 -6.72 -13.18
CA LEU A 123 -1.09 -5.45 -13.88
C LEU A 123 -0.84 -5.61 -15.38
N GLY A 124 -0.73 -6.83 -15.89
CA GLY A 124 -0.62 -7.13 -17.32
C GLY A 124 0.63 -6.56 -18.00
N SER A 125 1.70 -6.29 -17.25
CA SER A 125 2.96 -5.76 -17.76
C SER A 125 4.13 -6.14 -16.86
N ASP A 126 5.34 -5.78 -17.26
CA ASP A 126 6.44 -5.62 -16.30
C ASP A 126 6.08 -4.57 -15.24
N VAL A 127 6.69 -4.68 -14.07
CA VAL A 127 6.38 -3.84 -12.90
C VAL A 127 7.64 -3.29 -12.26
N TYR A 128 7.55 -2.13 -11.64
CA TYR A 128 8.57 -1.55 -10.77
C TYR A 128 8.02 -1.40 -9.35
N VAL A 129 8.90 -1.23 -8.35
CA VAL A 129 8.48 -0.96 -6.98
C VAL A 129 8.19 0.54 -6.83
N HIS A 130 6.92 0.92 -6.71
CA HIS A 130 6.54 2.31 -6.43
C HIS A 130 6.92 2.70 -5.01
N GLN A 131 6.74 1.78 -4.07
CA GLN A 131 7.07 1.96 -2.67
C GLN A 131 7.27 0.59 -2.01
N SER A 132 8.17 0.51 -1.05
CA SER A 132 8.22 -0.62 -0.11
C SER A 132 8.42 -0.10 1.29
N ARG A 133 7.80 -0.75 2.27
CA ARG A 133 8.04 -0.44 3.67
C ARG A 133 7.90 -1.67 4.55
N ILE A 134 8.64 -1.73 5.64
CA ILE A 134 8.24 -2.54 6.79
C ILE A 134 7.40 -1.67 7.71
N ASN A 135 6.33 -2.22 8.28
CA ASN A 135 5.63 -1.56 9.38
C ASN A 135 5.79 -2.39 10.65
N VAL A 136 6.06 -1.69 11.75
CA VAL A 136 6.28 -2.26 13.06
C VAL A 136 5.22 -1.69 13.99
N LYS A 137 4.31 -2.55 14.42
CA LYS A 137 3.34 -2.25 15.47
C LYS A 137 3.68 -3.04 16.72
N PRO A 138 4.49 -2.49 17.66
CA PRO A 138 4.66 -3.08 18.97
C PRO A 138 3.31 -3.32 19.65
N GLY A 139 3.33 -4.22 20.63
CA GLY A 139 2.23 -4.33 21.58
C GLY A 139 2.08 -3.05 22.41
N PHE A 140 0.88 -2.81 22.92
CA PHE A 140 0.57 -1.77 23.91
C PHE A 140 0.80 -0.30 23.51
N GLY A 141 0.78 0.08 22.23
CA GLY A 141 0.96 1.50 21.91
C GLY A 141 1.01 1.90 20.43
N ALA A 142 0.70 0.98 19.52
CA ALA A 142 0.74 1.28 18.10
C ALA A 142 -0.59 1.84 17.60
N SER A 143 -0.60 3.12 17.20
CA SER A 143 -1.77 3.72 16.53
C SER A 143 -2.12 2.99 15.23
N GLY A 144 -3.42 3.01 14.93
CA GLY A 144 -4.03 2.58 13.69
C GLY A 144 -3.58 3.40 12.47
N PHE A 145 -4.06 2.95 11.32
CA PHE A 145 -4.07 3.76 10.09
C PHE A 145 -5.53 4.01 9.76
N TYR A 146 -5.93 5.28 9.65
CA TYR A 146 -7.33 5.62 9.35
C TYR A 146 -7.69 5.14 7.93
N TRP A 147 -8.99 5.12 7.64
CA TRP A 147 -9.48 4.73 6.31
C TRP A 147 -8.93 5.64 5.23
N HIS A 148 -8.36 5.06 4.18
CA HIS A 148 -7.89 5.79 3.00
C HIS A 148 -7.88 4.88 1.77
N SER A 149 -7.83 5.51 0.60
CA SER A 149 -7.40 4.88 -0.66
C SER A 149 -5.94 5.26 -0.90
N ASP A 150 -5.08 4.26 -1.07
CA ASP A 150 -3.67 4.50 -1.39
C ASP A 150 -3.53 5.28 -2.72
N PHE A 151 -4.33 4.91 -3.72
CA PHE A 151 -4.34 5.55 -5.04
C PHE A 151 -4.70 7.03 -4.96
N GLU A 152 -5.64 7.42 -4.10
CA GLU A 152 -5.99 8.84 -3.92
C GLU A 152 -4.75 9.68 -3.59
N THR A 153 -3.93 9.20 -2.65
CA THR A 153 -2.69 9.88 -2.26
C THR A 153 -1.62 9.77 -3.34
N TRP A 154 -1.44 8.61 -3.97
CA TRP A 154 -0.45 8.45 -5.05
C TRP A 154 -0.80 9.26 -6.29
N HIS A 155 -2.08 9.44 -6.60
CA HIS A 155 -2.54 10.32 -7.66
C HIS A 155 -2.29 11.78 -7.29
N ALA A 156 -2.82 12.22 -6.14
CA ALA A 156 -2.72 13.60 -5.69
C ALA A 156 -1.27 14.06 -5.48
N GLU A 157 -0.43 13.23 -4.87
CA GLU A 157 0.87 13.62 -4.32
C GLU A 157 2.08 13.04 -5.09
N ASP A 158 1.93 11.89 -5.76
CA ASP A 158 3.01 11.30 -6.58
C ASP A 158 2.80 11.48 -8.08
N GLY A 159 1.57 11.72 -8.53
CA GLY A 159 1.25 11.86 -9.94
C GLY A 159 1.01 10.52 -10.66
N LEU A 160 0.51 9.48 -9.99
CA LEU A 160 0.10 8.26 -10.69
C LEU A 160 -1.16 8.52 -11.54
N PRO A 161 -1.12 8.37 -12.87
CA PRO A 161 -2.24 8.78 -13.72
C PRO A 161 -3.41 7.78 -13.72
N ASN A 162 -3.14 6.48 -13.62
CA ASN A 162 -4.16 5.43 -13.71
C ASN A 162 -4.12 4.48 -12.50
N MET A 163 -5.24 3.84 -12.21
CA MET A 163 -5.35 2.76 -11.21
C MET A 163 -4.74 1.45 -11.76
N ARG A 164 -3.41 1.44 -11.94
CA ARG A 164 -2.64 0.27 -12.41
C ARG A 164 -1.49 -0.04 -11.46
N THR A 165 -1.83 -0.08 -10.18
CA THR A 165 -0.92 -0.31 -9.06
C THR A 165 -1.54 -1.34 -8.13
N VAL A 166 -0.74 -2.21 -7.53
CA VAL A 166 -1.20 -3.23 -6.59
C VAL A 166 -0.28 -3.31 -5.38
N SER A 167 -0.88 -3.43 -4.21
CA SER A 167 -0.19 -3.58 -2.94
C SER A 167 -0.21 -5.04 -2.50
N VAL A 168 0.86 -5.47 -1.83
CA VAL A 168 0.89 -6.71 -1.04
C VAL A 168 1.40 -6.42 0.36
N SER A 169 0.64 -6.90 1.35
CA SER A 169 1.05 -6.95 2.75
C SER A 169 1.35 -8.39 3.14
N ILE A 170 2.62 -8.72 3.41
CA ILE A 170 3.04 -10.06 3.88
C ILE A 170 3.29 -10.00 5.38
N ALA A 171 2.59 -10.84 6.14
CA ALA A 171 2.65 -10.89 7.59
C ALA A 171 3.99 -11.48 8.07
N LEU A 172 4.69 -10.79 8.97
CA LEU A 172 5.91 -11.27 9.63
C LEU A 172 5.64 -11.71 11.08
N THR A 173 4.50 -11.30 11.65
CA THR A 173 3.95 -11.81 12.90
C THR A 173 2.51 -12.25 12.68
N GLU A 174 1.91 -12.91 13.67
CA GLU A 174 0.51 -13.33 13.60
C GLU A 174 -0.42 -12.10 13.52
N ASN A 175 -1.31 -12.09 12.53
CA ASN A 175 -2.41 -11.15 12.46
C ASN A 175 -3.59 -11.75 13.22
N HIS A 176 -3.73 -11.34 14.48
CA HIS A 176 -4.92 -11.63 15.28
C HIS A 176 -6.06 -10.69 14.87
N ASP A 177 -7.27 -11.08 15.21
CA ASP A 177 -8.45 -10.22 15.12
C ASP A 177 -8.38 -9.01 16.09
N THR A 178 -7.51 -9.08 17.09
CA THR A 178 -7.39 -8.12 18.20
C THR A 178 -6.16 -7.22 18.16
N ASN A 179 -5.14 -7.52 17.36
CA ASN A 179 -3.90 -6.71 17.29
C ASN A 179 -3.92 -5.65 16.18
N GLY A 180 -5.12 -5.14 15.88
CA GLY A 180 -5.38 -4.02 14.97
C GLY A 180 -5.25 -4.37 13.49
N GLY A 181 -5.62 -5.59 13.07
CA GLY A 181 -5.44 -6.11 11.71
C GLY A 181 -5.91 -5.18 10.57
N LEU A 182 -5.39 -5.43 9.36
CA LEU A 182 -5.83 -4.73 8.15
C LEU A 182 -7.32 -5.01 7.91
N MET A 183 -8.06 -3.98 7.55
CA MET A 183 -9.45 -4.03 7.14
C MET A 183 -9.60 -3.43 5.75
N ILE A 184 -10.43 -4.04 4.90
CA ILE A 184 -10.77 -3.53 3.55
C ILE A 184 -12.30 -3.54 3.42
N MET A 185 -12.85 -2.54 2.72
CA MET A 185 -14.24 -2.57 2.25
C MET A 185 -14.29 -3.24 0.86
N PRO A 186 -14.75 -4.50 0.74
CA PRO A 186 -14.74 -5.24 -0.53
C PRO A 186 -15.52 -4.54 -1.64
N GLY A 187 -14.93 -4.38 -2.83
CA GLY A 187 -15.61 -3.71 -3.95
C GLY A 187 -15.46 -2.18 -3.99
N SER A 188 -14.98 -1.56 -2.90
CA SER A 188 -14.76 -0.10 -2.83
C SER A 188 -13.79 0.42 -3.89
N HIS A 189 -12.88 -0.41 -4.39
CA HIS A 189 -11.91 -0.06 -5.44
C HIS A 189 -12.56 0.32 -6.78
N ARG A 190 -13.84 0.01 -6.97
CA ARG A 190 -14.64 0.37 -8.16
C ARG A 190 -15.12 1.83 -8.14
N THR A 191 -14.95 2.52 -7.03
CA THR A 191 -15.37 3.90 -6.82
C THR A 191 -14.19 4.72 -6.33
N PHE A 192 -13.79 5.74 -7.08
CA PHE A 192 -12.81 6.71 -6.63
C PHE A 192 -13.50 7.75 -5.74
N LEU A 193 -13.03 7.89 -4.50
CA LEU A 193 -13.46 8.95 -3.59
C LEU A 193 -12.34 10.00 -3.48
N GLY A 194 -12.48 11.07 -4.25
CA GLY A 194 -11.62 12.24 -4.16
C GLY A 194 -11.92 13.02 -2.89
N CYS A 195 -10.89 13.25 -2.07
CA CYS A 195 -11.02 13.90 -0.78
C CYS A 195 -11.09 15.44 -0.93
N ALA A 196 -11.73 16.11 0.04
CA ALA A 196 -11.67 17.56 0.14
C ALA A 196 -10.36 18.02 0.81
N GLY A 197 -10.01 19.29 0.59
CA GLY A 197 -8.90 19.94 1.26
C GLY A 197 -7.59 19.89 0.45
N GLU A 198 -6.99 21.06 0.26
CA GLU A 198 -5.73 21.20 -0.46
C GLU A 198 -4.61 20.42 0.23
N THR A 199 -3.74 19.79 -0.56
CA THR A 199 -2.57 19.07 -0.03
C THR A 199 -1.55 20.05 0.56
N PRO A 200 -1.27 19.99 1.88
CA PRO A 200 -0.24 20.83 2.48
C PRO A 200 1.16 20.46 1.98
N LYS A 201 2.09 21.42 2.04
CA LYS A 201 3.51 21.13 1.80
C LYS A 201 4.02 20.09 2.80
N ASP A 202 4.78 19.10 2.33
CA ASP A 202 5.35 18.01 3.12
C ASP A 202 4.31 17.16 3.89
N ASN A 203 3.09 17.00 3.36
CA ASN A 203 2.02 16.19 4.00
C ASN A 203 2.49 14.79 4.43
N TYR A 204 3.37 14.17 3.64
CA TYR A 204 3.93 12.84 3.91
C TYR A 204 4.55 12.69 5.31
N LYS A 205 5.17 13.75 5.86
CA LYS A 205 5.81 13.71 7.19
C LYS A 205 4.80 13.49 8.32
N LYS A 206 3.56 13.92 8.12
CA LYS A 206 2.47 13.78 9.10
C LYS A 206 1.57 12.59 8.79
N SER A 207 1.24 12.35 7.51
CA SER A 207 0.26 11.35 7.07
C SER A 207 0.50 9.92 7.58
N LEU A 208 1.74 9.57 7.90
CA LEU A 208 2.12 8.24 8.43
C LEU A 208 1.96 8.12 9.95
N GLN A 209 1.65 9.23 10.63
CA GLN A 209 1.33 9.32 12.05
C GLN A 209 -0.13 9.76 12.26
N MET A 210 -0.62 10.73 11.49
CA MET A 210 -1.98 11.28 11.52
C MET A 210 -2.30 11.94 10.17
N GLN A 211 -3.40 11.56 9.52
CA GLN A 211 -3.82 12.11 8.24
C GLN A 211 -4.85 13.24 8.44
N ASP A 212 -4.46 14.48 8.16
CA ASP A 212 -5.37 15.64 8.15
C ASP A 212 -5.92 15.95 6.75
N ALA A 213 -5.18 15.57 5.70
CA ALA A 213 -5.54 15.79 4.29
C ALA A 213 -5.49 14.45 3.54
N GLY A 214 -6.44 14.22 2.63
CA GLY A 214 -6.61 12.93 1.97
C GLY A 214 -7.41 11.91 2.78
N THR A 215 -8.08 12.38 3.82
CA THR A 215 -8.92 11.56 4.68
C THR A 215 -10.37 11.69 4.23
N PRO A 216 -11.03 10.59 3.82
CA PRO A 216 -12.46 10.57 3.55
C PRO A 216 -13.29 11.01 4.76
N SER A 217 -14.41 11.68 4.51
CA SER A 217 -15.37 12.06 5.54
C SER A 217 -16.05 10.84 6.15
N ASP A 218 -16.41 10.95 7.44
CA ASP A 218 -17.13 9.88 8.15
C ASP A 218 -18.46 9.53 7.47
N ALA A 219 -19.11 10.50 6.82
CA ALA A 219 -20.34 10.27 6.06
C ALA A 219 -20.08 9.37 4.85
N ALA A 220 -19.06 9.67 4.03
CA ALA A 220 -18.69 8.87 2.87
C ALA A 220 -18.21 7.46 3.29
N LEU A 221 -17.44 7.37 4.37
CA LEU A 221 -17.01 6.08 4.93
C LEU A 221 -18.19 5.24 5.43
N THR A 222 -19.18 5.87 6.05
CA THR A 222 -20.40 5.17 6.52
C THR A 222 -21.21 4.63 5.34
N GLU A 223 -21.34 5.41 4.26
CA GLU A 223 -22.02 4.98 3.04
C GLU A 223 -21.29 3.79 2.38
N LEU A 224 -19.99 3.92 2.14
CA LEU A 224 -19.17 2.86 1.55
C LEU A 224 -19.20 1.58 2.40
N ALA A 225 -19.08 1.71 3.73
CA ALA A 225 -19.16 0.55 4.63
C ALA A 225 -20.56 -0.09 4.64
N GLY A 226 -21.62 0.72 4.49
CA GLY A 226 -22.99 0.22 4.38
C GLY A 226 -23.24 -0.57 3.10
N GLU A 227 -22.64 -0.16 1.99
CA GLU A 227 -22.75 -0.85 0.69
C GLU A 227 -21.86 -2.11 0.62
N HIS A 228 -20.63 -2.02 1.10
CA HIS A 228 -19.60 -3.02 0.86
C HIS A 228 -19.33 -3.94 2.07
N GLY A 229 -19.74 -3.53 3.27
CA GLY A 229 -19.30 -4.15 4.51
C GLY A 229 -17.80 -3.93 4.77
N ILE A 230 -17.29 -4.56 5.82
CA ILE A 230 -15.88 -4.49 6.22
C ILE A 230 -15.34 -5.91 6.39
N LYS A 231 -14.23 -6.21 5.73
CA LYS A 231 -13.50 -7.47 5.86
C LYS A 231 -12.23 -7.24 6.68
N LEU A 232 -12.12 -7.93 7.81
CA LEU A 232 -10.90 -8.03 8.62
C LEU A 232 -10.02 -9.18 8.12
N PHE A 233 -8.72 -8.94 8.03
CA PHE A 233 -7.73 -9.95 7.63
C PHE A 233 -6.94 -10.45 8.84
N THR A 234 -7.02 -11.76 9.06
CA THR A 234 -6.23 -12.51 10.04
C THR A 234 -5.34 -13.51 9.32
N GLY A 235 -4.30 -14.01 9.97
CA GLY A 235 -3.44 -15.01 9.38
C GLY A 235 -2.13 -15.22 10.12
N ARG A 236 -1.53 -16.37 9.85
CA ARG A 236 -0.22 -16.74 10.40
C ARG A 236 0.90 -15.93 9.74
N PRO A 237 2.07 -15.80 10.38
CA PRO A 237 3.26 -15.31 9.71
C PRO A 237 3.48 -16.04 8.37
N GLY A 238 3.76 -15.28 7.33
CA GLY A 238 3.90 -15.74 5.96
C GLY A 238 2.62 -15.68 5.12
N SER A 239 1.47 -15.41 5.72
CA SER A 239 0.26 -15.07 4.96
C SER A 239 0.40 -13.72 4.28
N ALA A 240 -0.31 -13.51 3.18
CA ALA A 240 -0.30 -12.27 2.43
C ALA A 240 -1.71 -11.80 2.05
N THR A 241 -1.89 -10.49 1.96
CA THR A 241 -3.08 -9.88 1.36
C THR A 241 -2.63 -8.98 0.23
N TRP A 242 -3.04 -9.31 -0.99
CA TRP A 242 -2.95 -8.47 -2.17
C TRP A 242 -4.19 -7.60 -2.27
N PHE A 243 -4.06 -6.33 -2.63
CA PHE A 243 -5.20 -5.47 -2.85
C PHE A 243 -4.93 -4.38 -3.90
N ASP A 244 -5.98 -4.03 -4.63
CA ASP A 244 -5.99 -2.96 -5.62
C ASP A 244 -5.69 -1.62 -4.94
N CYS A 245 -4.96 -0.76 -5.65
CA CYS A 245 -4.53 0.54 -5.12
C CYS A 245 -5.67 1.43 -4.64
N ASN A 246 -6.90 1.26 -5.15
CA ASN A 246 -8.04 2.09 -4.78
C ASN A 246 -8.94 1.45 -3.70
N CYS A 247 -8.58 0.29 -3.15
CA CYS A 247 -9.34 -0.28 -2.03
C CYS A 247 -9.34 0.68 -0.83
N MET A 248 -10.54 0.99 -0.33
CA MET A 248 -10.71 1.67 0.94
C MET A 248 -10.28 0.72 2.07
N HIS A 249 -9.21 1.09 2.76
CA HIS A 249 -8.61 0.24 3.78
C HIS A 249 -8.10 1.03 4.97
N GLY A 250 -8.00 0.36 6.10
CA GLY A 250 -7.59 0.94 7.37
C GLY A 250 -7.17 -0.14 8.35
N SER A 251 -6.70 0.26 9.53
CA SER A 251 -6.35 -0.68 10.58
C SER A 251 -6.52 -0.05 11.96
N GLY A 252 -7.01 -0.82 12.92
CA GLY A 252 -7.21 -0.35 14.29
C GLY A 252 -5.91 -0.17 15.07
N ASP A 253 -6.06 0.43 16.26
CA ASP A 253 -5.02 0.50 17.28
C ASP A 253 -4.65 -0.90 17.80
N ASN A 254 -3.44 -1.04 18.33
CA ASN A 254 -3.01 -2.25 19.03
C ASN A 254 -2.76 -1.97 20.52
N ILE A 255 -3.73 -2.33 21.35
CA ILE A 255 -3.64 -2.27 22.82
C ILE A 255 -3.22 -3.61 23.45
N THR A 256 -2.99 -4.64 22.63
CA THR A 256 -2.66 -6.00 23.07
C THR A 256 -1.14 -6.17 23.26
N PRO A 257 -0.67 -7.23 23.95
CA PRO A 257 0.76 -7.56 23.96
C PRO A 257 1.30 -8.09 22.63
N PHE A 258 0.43 -8.42 21.67
CA PHE A 258 0.83 -9.15 20.47
C PHE A 258 1.27 -8.17 19.36
N PRO A 259 2.54 -8.18 18.94
CA PRO A 259 3.01 -7.26 17.92
C PRO A 259 2.42 -7.60 16.55
N ARG A 260 2.32 -6.59 15.69
CA ARG A 260 1.95 -6.74 14.28
C ARG A 260 3.02 -6.13 13.39
N SER A 261 3.79 -6.98 12.73
CA SER A 261 4.77 -6.54 11.74
C SER A 261 4.49 -7.14 10.38
N ASN A 262 4.64 -6.34 9.34
CA ASN A 262 4.50 -6.77 7.96
C ASN A 262 5.56 -6.12 7.08
N VAL A 263 5.87 -6.78 5.97
CA VAL A 263 6.49 -6.12 4.81
C VAL A 263 5.39 -5.77 3.82
N PHE A 264 5.42 -4.53 3.34
CA PHE A 264 4.46 -3.94 2.43
C PHE A 264 5.18 -3.54 1.16
N ILE A 265 4.73 -4.05 0.02
CA ILE A 265 5.34 -3.78 -1.28
C ILE A 265 4.25 -3.29 -2.22
N VAL A 266 4.52 -2.18 -2.89
CA VAL A 266 3.64 -1.56 -3.88
C VAL A 266 4.30 -1.73 -5.25
N PHE A 267 3.66 -2.50 -6.11
CA PHE A 267 4.07 -2.66 -7.50
C PHE A 267 3.22 -1.76 -8.38
N ASN A 268 3.87 -1.02 -9.27
CA ASN A 268 3.20 -0.26 -10.31
C ASN A 268 3.65 -0.76 -11.68
N SER A 269 2.76 -0.67 -12.67
CA SER A 269 3.09 -0.98 -14.05
C SER A 269 4.12 0.01 -14.60
N VAL A 270 5.08 -0.49 -15.38
CA VAL A 270 6.04 0.35 -16.13
C VAL A 270 5.36 1.17 -17.23
N GLU A 271 4.08 0.91 -17.51
CA GLU A 271 3.23 1.68 -18.43
C GLU A 271 2.36 2.71 -17.69
N ASN A 272 2.49 2.83 -16.36
CA ASN A 272 1.74 3.74 -15.50
C ASN A 272 2.68 4.65 -14.68
N THR A 273 3.79 5.09 -15.29
CA THR A 273 4.82 5.85 -14.60
C THR A 273 4.30 7.18 -14.06
N ALA A 274 4.73 7.54 -12.85
CA ALA A 274 4.34 8.78 -12.19
C ALA A 274 4.73 10.03 -13.01
N VAL A 275 3.77 10.93 -13.22
CA VAL A 275 3.95 12.27 -13.81
C VAL A 275 4.06 13.34 -12.71
N GLU A 276 3.84 14.62 -13.02
CA GLU A 276 3.72 15.62 -11.95
C GLU A 276 2.50 15.33 -11.06
N PRO A 277 2.55 15.64 -9.76
CA PRO A 277 1.41 15.47 -8.87
C PRO A 277 0.16 16.20 -9.40
N PHE A 278 -1.00 15.55 -9.28
CA PHE A 278 -2.26 16.13 -9.76
C PHE A 278 -2.82 17.21 -8.83
N ALA A 279 -2.42 17.22 -7.55
CA ALA A 279 -2.89 18.20 -6.58
C ALA A 279 -1.79 18.79 -5.68
N ALA A 280 -0.74 18.01 -5.35
CA ALA A 280 0.31 18.50 -4.48
C ALA A 280 1.19 19.57 -5.17
N PRO A 281 1.61 20.63 -4.45
CA PRO A 281 2.42 21.70 -5.05
C PRO A 281 3.86 21.27 -5.36
N VAL A 282 4.32 20.17 -4.76
CA VAL A 282 5.67 19.62 -4.93
C VAL A 282 5.61 18.10 -4.90
N ARG A 283 6.55 17.46 -5.60
CA ARG A 283 6.76 16.02 -5.53
C ARG A 283 7.18 15.61 -4.12
N ARG A 284 6.72 14.44 -3.69
CA ARG A 284 7.25 13.78 -2.49
C ARG A 284 8.67 13.24 -2.72
N PRO A 285 9.42 12.95 -1.64
CA PRO A 285 10.73 12.30 -1.76
C PRO A 285 10.62 10.94 -2.48
N GLU A 286 11.69 10.55 -3.19
CA GLU A 286 11.70 9.32 -4.01
C GLU A 286 11.51 8.04 -3.18
N PHE A 287 11.90 8.06 -1.90
CA PHE A 287 11.67 6.92 -1.01
C PHE A 287 10.19 6.70 -0.63
N ILE A 288 9.34 7.71 -0.85
CA ILE A 288 7.88 7.62 -0.68
C ILE A 288 7.21 7.35 -2.04
N GLY A 289 7.56 8.11 -3.08
CA GLY A 289 6.98 7.99 -4.41
C GLY A 289 8.08 7.86 -5.46
N ALA A 290 8.30 6.63 -5.94
CA ALA A 290 9.44 6.33 -6.80
C ALA A 290 9.42 7.09 -8.14
N ARG A 291 10.63 7.42 -8.61
CA ARG A 291 10.90 8.00 -9.95
C ARG A 291 11.86 7.14 -10.78
N ASP A 292 12.38 6.07 -10.18
CA ASP A 292 13.06 5.00 -10.89
C ASP A 292 12.00 3.97 -11.30
N PHE A 293 11.74 3.89 -12.60
CA PHE A 293 10.75 2.99 -13.19
C PHE A 293 11.39 1.72 -13.77
N THR A 294 12.63 1.41 -13.35
CA THR A 294 13.33 0.21 -13.80
C THR A 294 12.52 -1.04 -13.42
N PRO A 295 12.17 -1.91 -14.39
CA PRO A 295 11.46 -3.15 -14.10
C PRO A 295 12.19 -4.00 -13.07
N VAL A 296 11.44 -4.60 -12.14
CA VAL A 296 11.95 -5.66 -11.26
C VAL A 296 12.36 -6.85 -12.12
N ARG A 297 13.57 -7.36 -11.89
CA ARG A 297 14.18 -8.48 -12.63
C ARG A 297 14.46 -9.64 -11.72
#